data_AF-A0A7J8ATE9-F1
#
_entry.id   AF-A0A7J8ATE9-F1
#
_cell.length_a   1.000
_cell.length_b   1.000
_cell.length_c   1.000
_cell.angle_alpha   90.00
_cell.angle_beta   90.00
_cell.angle_gamma   90.00
#
_symmetry.space_group_name_H-M   'P 1'
#
loop_
_entity.id
_entity.type
_entity.pdbx_description
1 polymer ?
#
loop_
_entity_poly.entity_id
_entity_poly.type
_entity_poly.pdbx_seq_one_letter_code
_entity_poly.pdbx_strand_id
1 'polypeptide(L)'
;MMAATAAARVRARTRRVPALWQIRWLPLLLLVVAAAAAAEQQVPLVLWSSDRDLWAPAVDTHEGHITSDMQLSTYLDPALELGPRNVLLFLQDKLSIEDFTAYGGVFGNKQDSAFSNLENALDLAPSSLVLPAVDWYAVSTLTTYLQEKLGASPLHVDLATLRELKLNASLPALLLIRLPYTASSGLMAPREVLTGNDEVIGQVLSTLKSEDVPYTAALTAVRPSRVARDVPMVAGGLGRQLLQKEPVSALTQPVSYNDTAPRILFWAQNFTVVYRDQWKDLTPMTFGVQDLNLTGSFWNDSFARLSLTYEQLFGTTVTFKFILANRFYPVSARHWFSMERLEIHSNGSVVYFNVSQVMGPSICL
;
A
#
# COMPACT_ATOMS: atom_id res chain seq x y z
N MET A 1 -19.19 34.02 -90.85
CA MET A 1 -18.15 33.81 -89.80
C MET A 1 -18.81 34.17 -88.48
N MET A 2 -18.79 33.25 -87.50
CA MET A 2 -19.72 33.10 -86.35
C MET A 2 -21.01 32.32 -86.65
N ALA A 3 -21.10 31.14 -86.02
CA ALA A 3 -22.26 30.28 -85.68
C ALA A 3 -21.72 28.84 -85.53
N ALA A 4 -22.15 27.96 -84.64
CA ALA A 4 -23.01 28.00 -83.47
C ALA A 4 -22.72 26.70 -82.69
N THR A 5 -22.85 26.78 -81.37
CA THR A 5 -23.18 25.74 -80.39
C THR A 5 -23.34 24.28 -80.83
N ALA A 6 -22.68 23.36 -80.11
CA ALA A 6 -23.24 22.05 -79.79
C ALA A 6 -22.82 21.64 -78.36
N ALA A 7 -23.84 21.42 -77.52
CA ALA A 7 -23.74 21.07 -76.12
C ALA A 7 -23.42 19.58 -75.91
N ALA A 8 -22.56 19.25 -74.94
CA ALA A 8 -22.42 17.90 -74.41
C ALA A 8 -22.52 17.93 -72.88
N ARG A 9 -23.40 17.06 -72.37
CA ARG A 9 -23.96 17.04 -71.02
C ARG A 9 -22.92 16.72 -69.94
N VAL A 10 -23.03 17.48 -68.85
CA VAL A 10 -22.38 17.34 -67.56
C VAL A 10 -22.72 15.99 -66.90
N ARG A 11 -21.69 15.23 -66.51
CA ARG A 11 -21.82 14.12 -65.54
C ARG A 11 -21.22 14.58 -64.22
N ALA A 12 -22.08 15.05 -63.32
CA ALA A 12 -21.70 15.44 -61.96
C ALA A 12 -21.20 14.21 -61.19
N ARG A 13 -19.89 14.15 -60.91
CA ARG A 13 -19.30 13.16 -60.01
C ARG A 13 -19.18 13.81 -58.63
N THR A 14 -20.18 13.57 -57.79
CA THR A 14 -20.22 13.97 -56.38
C THR A 14 -19.06 13.32 -55.62
N ARG A 15 -18.01 14.09 -55.37
CA ARG A 15 -16.90 13.70 -54.49
C ARG A 15 -17.34 14.04 -53.06
N ARG A 16 -17.79 13.03 -52.29
CA ARG A 16 -18.07 13.18 -50.85
C ARG A 16 -16.77 13.56 -50.14
N VAL A 17 -16.78 14.71 -49.48
CA VAL A 17 -15.82 15.10 -48.44
C VAL A 17 -16.25 14.39 -47.15
N PRO A 18 -15.39 13.61 -46.46
CA PRO A 18 -15.71 13.19 -45.12
C PRO A 18 -15.55 14.38 -44.18
N ALA A 19 -16.63 14.64 -43.43
CA ALA A 19 -16.76 15.72 -42.49
C ALA A 19 -15.68 15.67 -41.40
N LEU A 20 -15.16 16.86 -41.05
CA LEU A 20 -14.55 17.11 -39.75
C LEU A 20 -15.54 16.70 -38.66
N TRP A 21 -15.36 15.51 -38.09
CA TRP A 21 -16.01 15.15 -36.83
C TRP A 21 -15.03 15.42 -35.70
N GLN A 22 -15.40 16.45 -34.94
CA GLN A 22 -14.72 16.97 -33.79
C GLN A 22 -14.23 15.87 -32.85
N ILE A 23 -12.91 15.92 -32.63
CA ILE A 23 -12.21 15.84 -31.34
C ILE A 23 -13.17 15.73 -30.14
N ARG A 24 -13.67 14.53 -29.88
CA ARG A 24 -14.40 14.13 -28.66
C ARG A 24 -13.58 13.16 -27.78
N TRP A 25 -12.33 12.93 -28.14
CA TRP A 25 -11.45 11.95 -27.50
C TRP A 25 -10.44 12.59 -26.54
N LEU A 26 -10.22 13.90 -26.63
CA LEU A 26 -9.33 14.63 -25.73
C LEU A 26 -9.76 14.62 -24.24
N PRO A 27 -11.05 14.77 -23.87
CA PRO A 27 -11.43 14.72 -22.46
C PRO A 27 -11.39 13.28 -21.89
N LEU A 28 -11.61 12.26 -22.72
CA LEU A 28 -11.54 10.85 -22.30
C LEU A 28 -10.09 10.39 -22.10
N LEU A 29 -9.18 10.86 -22.95
CA LEU A 29 -7.73 10.61 -22.79
C LEU A 29 -7.18 11.32 -21.55
N LEU A 30 -7.65 12.55 -21.26
CA LEU A 30 -7.29 13.30 -20.05
C LEU A 30 -7.83 12.62 -18.77
N LEU A 31 -9.02 12.01 -18.81
CA LEU A 31 -9.56 11.26 -17.67
C LEU A 31 -8.83 9.94 -17.41
N VAL A 32 -8.38 9.24 -18.45
CA VAL A 32 -7.63 7.98 -18.32
C VAL A 32 -6.21 8.21 -17.80
N VAL A 33 -5.56 9.32 -18.18
CA VAL A 33 -4.26 9.72 -17.61
C VAL A 33 -4.41 10.16 -16.15
N ALA A 34 -5.51 10.83 -15.79
CA ALA A 34 -5.76 11.25 -14.40
C ALA A 34 -6.08 10.07 -13.45
N ALA A 35 -6.71 8.99 -13.96
CA ALA A 35 -7.07 7.82 -13.15
C ALA A 35 -5.92 6.79 -13.00
N ALA A 36 -4.98 6.74 -13.94
CA ALA A 36 -3.75 5.96 -13.80
C ALA A 36 -2.79 6.60 -12.76
N ALA A 37 -2.78 7.94 -12.68
CA ALA A 37 -1.97 8.68 -11.72
C ALA A 37 -2.36 8.48 -10.24
N ALA A 38 -3.55 7.94 -9.94
CA ALA A 38 -4.08 7.87 -8.58
C ALA A 38 -3.45 6.78 -7.69
N ALA A 39 -2.79 5.77 -8.28
CA ALA A 39 -1.98 4.80 -7.53
C ALA A 39 -0.49 5.21 -7.43
N GLU A 40 -0.15 6.39 -7.96
CA GLU A 40 1.24 6.79 -8.27
C GLU A 40 1.74 7.96 -7.40
N GLN A 41 0.97 8.34 -6.36
CA GLN A 41 1.13 9.62 -5.65
C GLN A 41 1.04 9.51 -4.12
N GLN A 42 1.45 8.39 -3.53
CA GLN A 42 1.46 8.24 -2.07
C GLN A 42 2.87 8.09 -1.51
N VAL A 43 3.11 8.71 -0.36
CA VAL A 43 4.35 8.58 0.40
C VAL A 43 4.03 8.18 1.84
N PRO A 44 4.90 7.41 2.50
CA PRO A 44 4.74 7.12 3.91
C PRO A 44 5.06 8.36 4.75
N LEU A 45 4.39 8.49 5.89
CA LEU A 45 4.69 9.47 6.92
C LEU A 45 4.79 8.75 8.27
N VAL A 46 5.96 8.87 8.89
CA VAL A 46 6.24 8.31 10.20
C VAL A 46 6.44 9.46 11.18
N LEU A 47 5.69 9.46 12.27
CA LEU A 47 5.69 10.50 13.29
C LEU A 47 6.05 9.89 14.64
N TRP A 48 6.89 10.57 15.40
CA TRP A 48 7.24 10.16 16.76
C TRP A 48 7.59 11.38 17.61
N SER A 49 7.39 11.28 18.92
CA SER A 49 7.69 12.36 19.84
C SER A 49 8.32 11.85 21.11
N SER A 50 9.09 12.73 21.77
CA SER A 50 9.60 12.52 23.13
C SER A 50 8.52 12.66 24.21
N ASP A 51 7.32 13.13 23.86
CA ASP A 51 6.19 13.28 24.78
C ASP A 51 5.10 12.22 24.54
N ARG A 52 4.23 12.01 25.54
CA ARG A 52 3.19 10.98 25.53
C ARG A 52 1.86 11.52 24.98
N ASP A 53 1.01 10.60 24.51
CA ASP A 53 -0.40 10.85 24.22
C ASP A 53 -0.69 12.03 23.27
N LEU A 54 0.22 12.30 22.32
CA LEU A 54 0.10 13.42 21.38
C LEU A 54 -0.77 13.12 20.16
N TRP A 55 -0.88 11.87 19.77
CA TRP A 55 -1.54 11.48 18.52
C TRP A 55 -2.99 11.12 18.78
N ALA A 56 -3.91 11.69 18.01
CA ALA A 56 -5.28 11.20 17.99
C ALA A 56 -5.30 9.72 17.53
N PRO A 57 -6.18 8.86 18.06
CA PRO A 57 -6.35 7.51 17.53
C PRO A 57 -6.60 7.59 16.03
N ALA A 58 -5.77 6.91 15.23
CA ALA A 58 -6.03 6.77 13.81
C ALA A 58 -7.42 6.15 13.64
N VAL A 59 -8.37 6.91 13.10
CA VAL A 59 -9.75 6.44 12.89
C VAL A 59 -9.67 5.25 11.94
N ASP A 60 -10.20 4.09 12.34
CA ASP A 60 -10.14 2.79 11.64
C ASP A 60 -9.89 2.92 10.13
N THR A 61 -8.61 2.96 9.74
CA THR A 61 -8.21 3.15 8.36
C THR A 61 -8.33 1.81 7.65
N HIS A 62 -9.31 1.70 6.76
CA HIS A 62 -9.46 0.51 5.90
C HIS A 62 -8.22 0.34 5.00
N GLU A 63 -7.88 -0.89 4.64
CA GLU A 63 -6.78 -1.15 3.70
C GLU A 63 -6.96 -0.36 2.39
N GLY A 64 -5.90 0.30 1.93
CA GLY A 64 -5.92 1.16 0.74
C GLY A 64 -6.39 2.60 1.01
N HIS A 65 -6.63 2.99 2.26
CA HIS A 65 -6.90 4.39 2.60
C HIS A 65 -5.67 5.28 2.36
N ILE A 66 -5.87 6.37 1.61
CA ILE A 66 -4.88 7.42 1.40
C ILE A 66 -5.25 8.60 2.29
N THR A 67 -4.34 9.03 3.14
CA THR A 67 -4.53 10.18 4.02
C THR A 67 -4.49 11.46 3.20
N SER A 68 -5.60 12.20 3.20
CA SER A 68 -5.72 13.52 2.56
C SER A 68 -5.12 14.64 3.41
N ASP A 69 -4.90 15.81 2.81
CA ASP A 69 -4.42 17.02 3.50
C ASP A 69 -5.26 17.40 4.73
N MET A 70 -6.59 17.37 4.60
CA MET A 70 -7.51 17.65 5.71
C MET A 70 -7.42 16.63 6.84
N GLN A 71 -7.15 15.35 6.53
CA GLN A 71 -6.99 14.34 7.57
C GLN A 71 -5.61 14.44 8.23
N LEU A 72 -4.58 14.75 7.43
CA LEU A 72 -3.23 14.95 7.93
C LEU A 72 -3.18 16.06 8.99
N SER A 73 -3.86 17.18 8.75
CA SER A 73 -3.95 18.26 9.74
C SER A 73 -4.66 17.83 11.03
N THR A 74 -5.72 17.02 10.95
CA THR A 74 -6.39 16.49 12.16
C THR A 74 -5.51 15.58 13.01
N TYR A 75 -4.54 14.89 12.40
CA TYR A 75 -3.56 14.08 13.13
C TYR A 75 -2.44 14.92 13.73
N LEU A 76 -2.04 16.00 13.06
CA LEU A 76 -0.92 16.85 13.47
C LEU A 76 -1.31 17.93 14.49
N ASP A 77 -2.52 18.50 14.39
CA ASP A 77 -2.98 19.61 15.22
C ASP A 77 -2.78 19.34 16.73
N PRO A 78 -3.19 18.19 17.30
CA PRO A 78 -3.00 17.92 18.73
C PRO A 78 -1.52 17.86 19.13
N ALA A 79 -0.68 17.24 18.30
CA ALA A 79 0.74 17.10 18.57
C ALA A 79 1.51 18.42 18.49
N LEU A 80 1.07 19.35 17.63
CA LEU A 80 1.67 20.68 17.48
C LEU A 80 1.18 21.67 18.55
N GLU A 81 -0.02 21.48 19.08
CA GLU A 81 -0.58 22.32 20.13
C GLU A 81 -0.09 21.91 21.53
N LEU A 82 -0.09 20.60 21.81
CA LEU A 82 0.22 20.04 23.13
C LEU A 82 1.66 19.55 23.27
N GLY A 83 2.29 19.15 22.15
CA GLY A 83 3.60 18.53 22.18
C GLY A 83 4.78 19.50 22.19
N PRO A 84 6.00 18.96 22.13
CA PRO A 84 7.22 19.74 22.05
C PRO A 84 7.23 20.72 20.88
N ARG A 85 7.67 21.95 21.16
CA ARG A 85 7.75 23.05 20.18
C ARG A 85 8.96 22.95 19.24
N ASN A 86 9.87 21.99 19.47
CA ASN A 86 10.94 21.65 18.55
C ASN A 86 10.46 20.56 17.60
N VAL A 87 10.22 20.93 16.35
CA VAL A 87 9.73 20.01 15.31
C VAL A 87 10.83 19.71 14.31
N LEU A 88 11.10 18.43 14.10
CA LEU A 88 12.06 17.93 13.12
C LEU A 88 11.31 17.31 11.94
N LEU A 89 11.61 17.77 10.74
CA LEU A 89 11.11 17.20 9.51
C LEU A 89 12.28 16.60 8.72
N PHE A 90 12.41 15.29 8.79
CA PHE A 90 13.29 14.48 7.95
C PHE A 90 12.61 14.27 6.60
N LEU A 91 13.14 14.93 5.57
CA LEU A 91 12.58 14.92 4.23
C LEU A 91 13.50 14.18 3.27
N GLN A 92 13.14 12.95 2.92
CA GLN A 92 13.83 12.16 1.92
C GLN A 92 13.46 12.60 0.50
N ASP A 93 14.40 12.54 -0.43
CA ASP A 93 14.08 12.84 -1.84
C ASP A 93 13.13 11.79 -2.45
N LYS A 94 13.21 10.55 -1.97
CA LYS A 94 12.45 9.38 -2.45
C LYS A 94 12.25 8.38 -1.32
N LEU A 95 11.01 7.97 -1.07
CA LEU A 95 10.67 6.89 -0.13
C LEU A 95 9.29 6.32 -0.46
N SER A 96 9.17 5.00 -0.43
CA SER A 96 7.88 4.31 -0.56
C SER A 96 7.75 3.19 0.48
N ILE A 97 6.51 2.71 0.70
CA ILE A 97 6.25 1.60 1.63
C ILE A 97 7.03 0.33 1.24
N GLU A 98 7.28 0.14 -0.06
CA GLU A 98 8.05 -0.97 -0.59
C GLU A 98 9.53 -0.93 -0.18
N ASP A 99 10.07 0.24 0.15
CA ASP A 99 11.45 0.32 0.64
C ASP A 99 11.56 -0.19 2.07
N PHE A 100 10.55 0.08 2.91
CA PHE A 100 10.48 -0.50 4.25
C PHE A 100 10.34 -2.03 4.19
N THR A 101 9.53 -2.56 3.28
CA THR A 101 9.41 -4.02 3.14
C THR A 101 10.64 -4.66 2.51
N ALA A 102 11.29 -4.00 1.53
CA ALA A 102 12.47 -4.52 0.86
C ALA A 102 13.75 -4.43 1.71
N TYR A 103 13.91 -3.37 2.50
CA TYR A 103 15.16 -3.07 3.20
C TYR A 103 15.04 -2.98 4.72
N GLY A 104 13.84 -3.08 5.30
CA GLY A 104 13.60 -3.04 6.75
C GLY A 104 13.68 -4.39 7.48
N GLY A 105 14.23 -5.44 6.85
CA GLY A 105 14.41 -6.74 7.51
C GLY A 105 13.12 -7.46 7.92
N VAL A 106 11.97 -7.12 7.33
CA VAL A 106 10.62 -7.64 7.67
C VAL A 106 10.52 -9.17 7.52
N PHE A 107 11.35 -9.79 6.68
CA PHE A 107 11.37 -11.23 6.40
C PHE A 107 12.41 -12.02 7.22
N GLY A 108 12.78 -11.54 8.42
CA GLY A 108 13.67 -12.26 9.35
C GLY A 108 15.13 -11.82 9.32
N ASN A 109 15.54 -10.98 8.38
CA ASN A 109 16.89 -10.42 8.28
C ASN A 109 17.01 -9.08 9.02
N LYS A 110 16.65 -9.05 10.31
CA LYS A 110 16.68 -7.80 11.11
C LYS A 110 18.10 -7.20 11.23
N GLN A 111 19.13 -8.04 11.25
CA GLN A 111 20.53 -7.59 11.32
C GLN A 111 20.96 -6.80 10.09
N ASP A 112 20.23 -6.92 8.98
CA ASP A 112 20.51 -6.24 7.71
C ASP A 112 19.55 -5.08 7.41
N SER A 113 18.75 -4.63 8.39
CA SER A 113 17.83 -3.50 8.20
C SER A 113 18.59 -2.21 7.87
N ALA A 114 18.13 -1.51 6.83
CA ALA A 114 18.61 -0.16 6.48
C ALA A 114 18.01 0.94 7.36
N PHE A 115 17.09 0.61 8.27
CA PHE A 115 16.32 1.56 9.08
C PHE A 115 16.50 1.35 10.59
N SER A 116 17.65 0.80 11.00
CA SER A 116 17.92 0.40 12.38
C SER A 116 17.77 1.53 13.41
N ASN A 117 18.18 2.77 13.07
CA ASN A 117 18.08 3.92 13.95
C ASN A 117 16.65 4.43 14.04
N LEU A 118 15.92 4.43 12.91
CA LEU A 118 14.49 4.75 12.89
C LEU A 118 13.67 3.74 13.70
N GLU A 119 13.92 2.45 13.53
CA GLU A 119 13.26 1.38 14.32
C GLU A 119 13.50 1.60 15.82
N ASN A 120 14.75 1.83 16.22
CA ASN A 120 15.09 2.13 17.61
C ASN A 120 14.44 3.44 18.10
N ALA A 121 14.35 4.46 17.26
CA ALA A 121 13.67 5.72 17.61
C ALA A 121 12.18 5.50 17.89
N LEU A 122 11.50 4.66 17.10
CA LEU A 122 10.10 4.31 17.29
C LEU A 122 9.88 3.44 18.53
N ASP A 123 10.75 2.44 18.75
CA ASP A 123 10.68 1.55 19.93
C ASP A 123 10.90 2.32 21.25
N LEU A 124 11.76 3.35 21.23
CA LEU A 124 12.05 4.18 22.40
C LEU A 124 11.07 5.36 22.57
N ALA A 125 10.33 5.74 21.53
CA ALA A 125 9.46 6.91 21.56
C ALA A 125 8.27 6.67 22.50
N PRO A 126 7.97 7.60 23.42
CA PRO A 126 6.77 7.53 24.24
C PRO A 126 5.46 7.58 23.45
N SER A 127 5.47 8.16 22.24
CA SER A 127 4.34 8.13 21.32
C SER A 127 4.80 8.12 19.85
N SER A 128 4.13 7.34 19.02
CA SER A 128 4.39 7.25 17.57
C SER A 128 3.10 7.07 16.77
N LEU A 129 3.08 7.57 15.54
CA LEU A 129 2.01 7.38 14.56
C LEU A 129 2.62 7.07 13.19
N VAL A 130 2.14 6.00 12.55
CA VAL A 130 2.58 5.60 11.21
C VAL A 130 1.41 5.69 10.25
N LEU A 131 1.57 6.51 9.22
CA LEU A 131 0.62 6.65 8.12
C LEU A 131 1.27 6.04 6.86
N PRO A 132 0.87 4.82 6.46
CA PRO A 132 1.54 4.10 5.38
C PRO A 132 1.33 4.72 4.00
N ALA A 133 0.23 5.47 3.84
CA ALA A 133 -0.16 6.12 2.59
C ALA A 133 -0.71 7.53 2.87
N VAL A 134 0.08 8.54 2.52
CA VAL A 134 -0.31 9.96 2.54
C VAL A 134 -0.21 10.50 1.13
N ASP A 135 -1.20 11.29 0.71
CA ASP A 135 -1.19 11.98 -0.58
C ASP A 135 0.08 12.86 -0.70
N TRP A 136 0.85 12.68 -1.76
CA TRP A 136 2.10 13.42 -1.97
C TRP A 136 1.87 14.93 -2.03
N TYR A 137 0.70 15.39 -2.51
CA TYR A 137 0.35 16.81 -2.53
C TYR A 137 0.15 17.33 -1.11
N ALA A 138 -0.46 16.54 -0.22
CA ALA A 138 -0.58 16.88 1.20
C ALA A 138 0.80 16.97 1.88
N VAL A 139 1.73 16.09 1.51
CA VAL A 139 3.11 16.17 2.03
C VAL A 139 3.88 17.36 1.46
N SER A 140 3.59 17.77 0.21
CA SER A 140 4.23 18.93 -0.40
C SER A 140 3.90 20.25 0.30
N THR A 141 2.73 20.36 0.93
CA THR A 141 2.29 21.51 1.72
C THR A 141 2.66 21.42 3.20
N LEU A 142 3.15 20.26 3.66
CA LEU A 142 3.44 19.98 5.08
C LEU A 142 4.42 20.99 5.70
N THR A 143 5.48 21.38 4.99
CA THR A 143 6.46 22.35 5.52
C THR A 143 5.80 23.72 5.79
N THR A 144 4.94 24.18 4.88
CA THR A 144 4.19 25.44 5.02
C THR A 144 3.20 25.35 6.17
N TYR A 145 2.46 24.24 6.26
CA TYR A 145 1.53 23.99 7.36
C TYR A 145 2.22 24.01 8.73
N LEU A 146 3.38 23.35 8.86
CA LEU A 146 4.17 23.36 10.10
C LEU A 146 4.67 24.77 10.43
N GLN A 147 5.14 25.53 9.44
CA GLN A 147 5.58 26.92 9.63
C GLN A 147 4.43 27.81 10.13
N GLU A 148 3.24 27.71 9.54
CA GLU A 148 2.07 28.49 9.93
C GLU A 148 1.60 28.14 11.35
N LYS A 149 1.61 26.85 11.72
CA LYS A 149 1.17 26.38 13.04
C LYS A 149 2.16 26.70 14.15
N LEU A 150 3.46 26.59 13.89
CA LEU A 150 4.51 26.87 14.88
C LEU A 150 4.85 28.35 14.98
N GLY A 151 4.56 29.15 13.94
CA GLY A 151 5.01 30.54 13.83
C GLY A 151 6.54 30.68 13.72
N ALA A 152 7.24 29.60 13.35
CA ALA A 152 8.69 29.53 13.25
C ALA A 152 9.13 29.26 11.81
N SER A 153 10.12 30.01 11.33
CA SER A 153 10.68 29.82 9.99
C SER A 153 11.44 28.47 9.90
N PRO A 154 11.26 27.70 8.81
CA PRO A 154 11.98 26.45 8.62
C PRO A 154 13.48 26.69 8.47
N LEU A 155 14.27 26.10 9.36
CA LEU A 155 15.72 26.13 9.31
C LEU A 155 16.23 24.87 8.63
N HIS A 156 16.99 25.02 7.56
CA HIS A 156 17.66 23.88 6.94
C HIS A 156 18.89 23.53 7.77
N VAL A 157 18.95 22.31 8.26
CA VAL A 157 19.98 21.89 9.21
C VAL A 157 20.78 20.74 8.63
N ASP A 158 22.09 20.88 8.68
CA ASP A 158 23.05 19.78 8.56
C ASP A 158 23.57 19.39 9.96
N LEU A 159 24.30 18.29 10.06
CA LEU A 159 24.79 17.82 11.36
C LEU A 159 25.70 18.83 12.08
N ALA A 160 26.49 19.59 11.33
CA ALA A 160 27.42 20.55 11.90
C ALA A 160 26.68 21.74 12.52
N THR A 161 25.70 22.28 11.78
CA THR A 161 24.85 23.39 12.23
C THR A 161 23.94 22.98 13.38
N LEU A 162 23.47 21.73 13.45
CA LEU A 162 22.64 21.26 14.58
C LEU A 162 23.34 21.39 15.93
N ARG A 163 24.65 21.14 16.00
CA ARG A 163 25.44 21.25 17.24
C ARG A 163 25.70 22.70 17.66
N GLU A 164 25.69 23.61 16.70
CA GLU A 164 25.84 25.04 16.97
C GLU A 164 24.50 25.68 17.40
N LEU A 165 23.38 25.07 16.99
CA LEU A 165 22.04 25.48 17.34
C LEU A 165 21.71 25.06 18.77
N LYS A 166 21.79 26.01 19.70
CA LYS A 166 21.26 25.84 21.06
C LYS A 166 19.74 25.85 21.03
N LEU A 167 19.15 24.68 20.78
CA LEU A 167 17.70 24.49 20.81
C LEU A 167 17.20 24.70 22.25
N ASN A 168 16.01 25.30 22.37
CA ASN A 168 15.40 25.62 23.64
C ASN A 168 14.01 25.00 23.67
N ALA A 169 13.55 24.55 24.84
CA ALA A 169 12.19 24.07 25.03
C ALA A 169 11.14 25.21 24.93
N SER A 170 11.54 26.47 25.16
CA SER A 170 10.60 27.59 25.26
C SER A 170 10.27 28.31 23.95
N LEU A 171 11.11 28.19 22.92
CA LEU A 171 10.89 28.83 21.62
C LEU A 171 10.63 27.76 20.55
N PRO A 172 9.62 27.93 19.70
CA PRO A 172 9.36 26.99 18.62
C PRO A 172 10.48 27.02 17.59
N ALA A 173 10.92 25.83 17.19
CA ALA A 173 11.92 25.63 16.15
C ALA A 173 11.42 24.59 15.16
N LEU A 174 11.51 24.90 13.87
CA LEU A 174 11.22 23.96 12.78
C LEU A 174 12.53 23.63 12.06
N LEU A 175 13.03 22.42 12.25
CA LEU A 175 14.28 21.95 11.65
C LEU A 175 13.96 21.05 10.46
N LEU A 176 14.42 21.44 9.27
CA LEU A 176 14.29 20.66 8.05
C LEU A 176 15.61 19.95 7.76
N ILE A 177 15.60 18.63 7.85
CA ILE A 177 16.75 17.77 7.55
C ILE A 177 16.49 17.10 6.21
N ARG A 178 17.19 17.54 5.17
CA ARG A 178 17.09 16.91 3.85
C ARG A 178 17.96 15.67 3.79
N LEU A 179 17.35 14.56 3.42
CA LEU A 179 17.99 13.26 3.28
C LEU A 179 18.08 12.93 1.78
N PRO A 180 19.23 13.18 1.14
CA PRO A 180 19.35 13.06 -0.30
C PRO A 180 19.15 11.61 -0.76
N TYR A 181 18.55 11.45 -1.94
CA TYR A 181 18.58 10.21 -2.71
C TYR A 181 19.56 10.39 -3.87
N THR A 182 20.78 10.83 -3.56
CA THR A 182 21.83 10.97 -4.56
C THR A 182 22.50 9.61 -4.74
N ALA A 183 22.03 8.87 -5.74
CA ALA A 183 22.94 8.00 -6.48
C ALA A 183 23.94 8.91 -7.23
N SER A 184 24.85 9.57 -6.50
CA SER A 184 25.78 10.58 -7.04
C SER A 184 26.72 10.01 -8.12
N SER A 185 26.64 8.71 -8.40
CA SER A 185 27.27 8.10 -9.56
C SER A 185 26.56 6.82 -10.05
N GLY A 186 25.27 6.57 -9.78
CA GLY A 186 24.64 5.30 -10.18
C GLY A 186 25.31 4.01 -9.66
N LEU A 187 26.29 4.13 -8.75
CA LEU A 187 27.16 3.06 -8.26
C LEU A 187 26.75 2.56 -6.86
N MET A 188 25.98 3.34 -6.10
CA MET A 188 25.51 2.98 -4.76
C MET A 188 24.14 2.29 -4.83
N ALA A 189 24.00 1.17 -4.13
CA ALA A 189 22.73 0.45 -4.09
C ALA A 189 21.70 1.24 -3.27
N PRO A 190 20.40 1.21 -3.61
CA PRO A 190 19.34 1.91 -2.84
C PRO A 190 19.40 1.66 -1.33
N ARG A 191 19.76 0.43 -0.93
CA ARG A 191 19.97 0.04 0.46
C ARG A 191 21.05 0.88 1.15
N GLU A 192 22.19 1.09 0.52
CA GLU A 192 23.33 1.84 1.10
C GLU A 192 22.96 3.31 1.31
N VAL A 193 22.21 3.89 0.37
CA VAL A 193 21.70 5.26 0.48
C VAL A 193 20.73 5.38 1.66
N LEU A 194 19.79 4.44 1.78
CA LEU A 194 18.83 4.43 2.90
C LEU A 194 19.53 4.21 4.25
N THR A 195 20.55 3.35 4.29
CA THR A 195 21.36 3.11 5.49
C THR A 195 22.11 4.39 5.91
N GLY A 196 22.73 5.09 4.97
CA GLY A 196 23.39 6.38 5.26
C GLY A 196 22.41 7.45 5.72
N ASN A 197 21.20 7.49 5.15
CA ASN A 197 20.15 8.40 5.60
C ASN A 197 19.66 8.06 7.02
N ASP A 198 19.56 6.77 7.37
CA ASP A 198 19.23 6.29 8.71
C ASP A 198 20.34 6.63 9.73
N GLU A 199 21.61 6.57 9.34
CA GLU A 199 22.73 7.05 10.18
C GLU A 199 22.60 8.54 10.52
N VAL A 200 22.20 9.38 9.55
CA VAL A 200 21.95 10.81 9.79
C VAL A 200 20.82 11.00 10.79
N ILE A 201 19.72 10.24 10.66
CA ILE A 201 18.61 10.25 11.64
C ILE A 201 19.15 9.90 13.04
N GLY A 202 19.90 8.81 13.17
CA GLY A 202 20.49 8.39 14.43
C GLY A 202 21.38 9.46 15.06
N GLN A 203 22.21 10.13 14.27
CA GLN A 203 23.11 11.19 14.75
C GLN A 203 22.34 12.43 15.23
N VAL A 204 21.32 12.87 14.48
CA VAL A 204 20.47 14.00 14.89
C VAL A 204 19.76 13.70 16.20
N LEU A 205 19.12 12.52 16.31
CA LEU A 205 18.41 12.12 17.52
C LEU A 205 19.36 11.95 18.71
N SER A 206 20.58 11.44 18.50
CA SER A 206 21.59 11.32 19.55
C SER A 206 22.01 12.68 20.12
N THR A 207 22.07 13.71 19.27
CA THR A 207 22.44 15.06 19.69
C THR A 207 21.33 15.68 20.54
N LEU A 208 20.07 15.59 20.10
CA LEU A 208 18.92 16.03 20.89
C LEU A 208 18.82 15.33 22.24
N LYS A 209 19.07 14.02 22.26
CA LYS A 209 19.09 13.23 23.50
C LYS A 209 20.20 13.67 24.44
N SER A 210 21.38 14.02 23.92
CA SER A 210 22.50 14.49 24.74
C SER A 210 22.27 15.86 25.36
N GLU A 211 21.46 16.70 24.70
CA GLU A 211 21.09 18.04 25.16
C GLU A 211 19.78 18.09 25.95
N ASP A 212 19.13 16.93 26.15
CA ASP A 212 17.83 16.79 26.83
C ASP A 212 16.73 17.68 26.22
N VAL A 213 16.73 17.82 24.90
CA VAL A 213 15.78 18.67 24.17
C VAL A 213 14.55 17.85 23.80
N PRO A 214 13.35 18.20 24.29
CA PRO A 214 12.12 17.53 23.88
C PRO A 214 11.79 17.91 22.43
N TYR A 215 11.33 16.94 21.64
CA TYR A 215 11.09 17.10 20.22
C TYR A 215 9.92 16.27 19.69
N THR A 216 9.37 16.73 18.56
CA THR A 216 8.45 15.97 17.71
C THR A 216 9.08 15.81 16.35
N ALA A 217 9.19 14.59 15.85
CA ALA A 217 9.86 14.29 14.59
C ALA A 217 8.90 13.64 13.59
N ALA A 218 9.14 13.96 12.32
CA ALA A 218 8.41 13.46 11.16
C ALA A 218 9.40 12.99 10.10
N LEU A 219 9.23 11.78 9.57
CA LEU A 219 9.95 11.26 8.41
C LEU A 219 8.97 11.05 7.26
N THR A 220 9.26 11.67 6.12
CA THR A 220 8.51 11.49 4.87
C THR A 220 9.39 11.77 3.66
N ALA A 221 8.81 11.75 2.45
CA ALA A 221 9.54 12.02 1.23
C ALA A 221 8.85 13.00 0.29
N VAL A 222 9.66 13.65 -0.55
CA VAL A 222 9.22 14.54 -1.61
C VAL A 222 8.48 13.78 -2.71
N ARG A 223 8.71 12.48 -2.90
CA ARG A 223 8.06 11.65 -3.92
C ARG A 223 8.26 10.16 -3.63
N PRO A 224 7.44 9.26 -4.20
CA PRO A 224 7.68 7.83 -4.11
C PRO A 224 9.01 7.42 -4.79
N SER A 225 9.68 6.41 -4.23
CA SER A 225 10.92 5.85 -4.78
C SER A 225 10.66 4.95 -5.99
N ARG A 226 9.51 4.28 -6.00
CA ARG A 226 9.02 3.44 -7.08
C ARG A 226 7.71 4.04 -7.58
N VAL A 227 7.73 4.64 -8.76
CA VAL A 227 6.54 4.66 -9.62
C VAL A 227 6.32 3.19 -9.95
N ALA A 228 5.11 2.65 -9.73
CA ALA A 228 4.78 1.29 -10.10
C ALA A 228 5.38 1.05 -11.48
N ARG A 229 6.41 0.20 -11.57
CA ARG A 229 6.81 -0.30 -12.87
C ARG A 229 5.53 -0.97 -13.34
N ASP A 230 4.93 -0.47 -14.41
CA ASP A 230 4.33 -1.35 -15.42
C ASP A 230 5.21 -2.56 -15.42
N VAL A 231 4.74 -3.70 -14.91
CA VAL A 231 5.49 -4.94 -14.99
C VAL A 231 5.63 -5.14 -16.49
N PRO A 232 6.78 -4.81 -17.12
CA PRO A 232 6.93 -5.26 -18.48
C PRO A 232 7.07 -6.74 -18.25
N MET A 233 6.24 -7.52 -18.93
CA MET A 233 6.50 -8.92 -19.13
C MET A 233 7.88 -9.03 -19.80
N VAL A 234 8.95 -8.97 -19.01
CA VAL A 234 10.31 -9.32 -19.41
C VAL A 234 10.31 -10.83 -19.33
N ALA A 235 9.80 -11.42 -20.41
CA ALA A 235 10.33 -12.68 -20.87
C ALA A 235 11.85 -12.48 -21.05
N GLY A 236 12.63 -12.90 -20.07
CA GLY A 236 14.09 -12.79 -20.15
C GLY A 236 14.78 -13.03 -18.82
N GLY A 237 15.10 -14.30 -18.52
CA GLY A 237 16.16 -14.62 -17.56
C GLY A 237 15.85 -15.63 -16.47
N LEU A 238 14.97 -16.60 -16.69
CA LEU A 238 14.97 -17.84 -15.90
C LEU A 238 16.24 -18.64 -16.23
N GLY A 239 17.33 -18.35 -15.52
CA GLY A 239 18.62 -18.98 -15.79
C GLY A 239 19.61 -18.83 -14.65
N ARG A 240 19.54 -19.79 -13.72
CA ARG A 240 20.52 -20.11 -12.65
C ARG A 240 20.41 -19.32 -11.35
N GLN A 241 19.65 -19.89 -10.41
CA GLN A 241 20.13 -20.19 -9.05
C GLN A 241 19.22 -21.27 -8.42
N LEU A 242 19.32 -22.49 -8.95
CA LEU A 242 18.65 -23.70 -8.45
C LEU A 242 19.63 -24.56 -7.62
N LEU A 243 20.41 -23.96 -6.72
CA LEU A 243 21.29 -24.72 -5.80
C LEU A 243 21.46 -24.04 -4.43
N GLN A 244 20.36 -23.59 -3.82
CA GLN A 244 20.29 -23.54 -2.36
C GLN A 244 19.11 -24.39 -1.90
N LYS A 245 19.44 -25.58 -1.40
CA LYS A 245 18.55 -26.40 -0.59
C LYS A 245 18.55 -25.79 0.81
N GLU A 246 17.69 -24.80 1.01
CA GLU A 246 17.27 -24.41 2.35
C GLU A 246 16.42 -25.54 2.97
N PRO A 247 16.39 -25.67 4.31
CA PRO A 247 15.59 -26.70 4.94
C PRO A 247 14.14 -26.39 4.61
N VAL A 248 13.48 -27.35 3.98
CA VAL A 248 12.07 -27.31 3.59
C VAL A 248 11.24 -27.11 4.85
N SER A 249 10.97 -25.86 5.24
CA SER A 249 9.73 -25.55 5.93
C SER A 249 8.68 -25.64 4.83
N ALA A 250 7.92 -26.72 4.83
CA ALA A 250 6.99 -27.06 3.76
C ALA A 250 6.00 -25.90 3.56
N LEU A 251 6.25 -25.07 2.54
CA LEU A 251 5.26 -24.15 2.00
C LEU A 251 4.10 -25.02 1.52
N THR A 252 3.06 -25.14 2.35
CA THR A 252 1.87 -25.92 2.03
C THR A 252 1.17 -25.27 0.84
N GLN A 253 0.93 -26.06 -0.19
CA GLN A 253 0.32 -25.58 -1.43
C GLN A 253 -1.10 -25.07 -1.16
N PRO A 254 -1.52 -23.96 -1.79
CA PRO A 254 -2.87 -23.43 -1.64
C PRO A 254 -3.90 -24.42 -2.19
N VAL A 255 -5.10 -24.41 -1.62
CA VAL A 255 -6.24 -25.15 -2.18
C VAL A 255 -6.65 -24.45 -3.46
N SER A 256 -6.71 -25.21 -4.56
CA SER A 256 -7.13 -24.70 -5.86
C SER A 256 -8.36 -25.45 -6.32
N TYR A 257 -9.49 -24.76 -6.43
CA TYR A 257 -10.65 -25.29 -7.13
C TYR A 257 -10.48 -25.05 -8.62
N ASN A 258 -10.35 -26.16 -9.37
CA ASN A 258 -10.09 -26.17 -10.79
C ASN A 258 -11.34 -26.63 -11.55
N ASP A 259 -11.64 -25.93 -12.64
CA ASP A 259 -12.64 -26.35 -13.62
C ASP A 259 -11.94 -26.58 -14.96
N THR A 260 -11.67 -25.50 -15.70
CA THR A 260 -10.82 -25.47 -16.91
C THR A 260 -9.45 -24.80 -16.68
N ALA A 261 -9.38 -23.96 -15.65
CA ALA A 261 -8.24 -23.23 -15.14
C ALA A 261 -8.43 -23.08 -13.61
N PRO A 262 -7.41 -22.71 -12.82
CA PRO A 262 -7.59 -22.40 -11.41
C PRO A 262 -8.53 -21.19 -11.26
N ARG A 263 -9.67 -21.39 -10.59
CA ARG A 263 -10.72 -20.36 -10.45
C ARG A 263 -10.75 -19.75 -9.05
N ILE A 264 -10.64 -20.58 -8.02
CA ILE A 264 -10.67 -20.15 -6.63
C ILE A 264 -9.42 -20.70 -5.96
N LEU A 265 -8.61 -19.79 -5.41
CA LEU A 265 -7.46 -20.12 -4.59
C LEU A 265 -7.77 -19.78 -3.14
N PHE A 266 -7.50 -20.72 -2.24
CA PHE A 266 -7.68 -20.55 -0.81
C PHE A 266 -6.43 -20.98 -0.06
N TRP A 267 -5.93 -20.10 0.80
CA TRP A 267 -4.75 -20.34 1.61
C TRP A 267 -4.88 -19.64 2.96
N ALA A 268 -4.38 -20.28 4.01
CA ALA A 268 -4.22 -19.68 5.32
C ALA A 268 -3.00 -20.29 6.00
N GLN A 269 -2.36 -19.53 6.90
CA GLN A 269 -1.29 -20.06 7.75
C GLN A 269 -1.83 -21.07 8.76
N ASN A 270 -2.93 -20.73 9.42
CA ASN A 270 -3.61 -21.56 10.40
C ASN A 270 -5.10 -21.64 10.07
N PHE A 271 -5.63 -22.86 9.99
CA PHE A 271 -7.05 -23.10 9.81
C PHE A 271 -7.57 -24.01 10.94
N THR A 272 -8.08 -23.38 11.99
CA THR A 272 -8.53 -24.08 13.21
C THR A 272 -10.02 -23.88 13.42
N VAL A 273 -10.71 -24.92 13.88
CA VAL A 273 -12.14 -24.89 14.19
C VAL A 273 -12.36 -25.32 15.62
N VAL A 274 -13.25 -24.61 16.32
CA VAL A 274 -13.61 -24.89 17.71
C VAL A 274 -15.08 -25.26 17.80
N TYR A 275 -15.36 -26.38 18.46
CA TYR A 275 -16.72 -26.83 18.75
C TYR A 275 -16.79 -27.37 20.17
N ARG A 276 -17.64 -26.79 21.03
CA ARG A 276 -17.83 -27.19 22.44
C ARG A 276 -16.49 -27.42 23.17
N ASP A 277 -15.61 -26.42 23.08
CA ASP A 277 -14.27 -26.39 23.69
C ASP A 277 -13.25 -27.41 23.15
N GLN A 278 -13.60 -28.15 22.08
CA GLN A 278 -12.66 -28.98 21.35
C GLN A 278 -12.07 -28.21 20.19
N TRP A 279 -10.75 -28.08 20.19
CA TRP A 279 -9.97 -27.44 19.14
C TRP A 279 -9.51 -28.50 18.14
N LYS A 280 -9.76 -28.26 16.85
CA LYS A 280 -9.22 -29.09 15.77
C LYS A 280 -8.49 -28.21 14.77
N ASP A 281 -7.22 -28.53 14.56
CA ASP A 281 -6.43 -27.94 13.49
C ASP A 281 -6.68 -28.69 12.18
N LEU A 282 -7.19 -27.96 11.18
CA LEU A 282 -7.47 -28.44 9.83
C LEU A 282 -6.33 -28.10 8.87
N THR A 283 -5.37 -27.26 9.25
CA THR A 283 -4.24 -26.83 8.40
C THR A 283 -3.56 -27.99 7.65
N PRO A 284 -3.13 -29.09 8.30
CA PRO A 284 -2.50 -30.21 7.60
C PRO A 284 -3.47 -31.07 6.78
N MET A 285 -4.78 -30.94 7.01
CA MET A 285 -5.82 -31.65 6.27
C MET A 285 -6.30 -30.85 5.06
N THR A 286 -6.06 -29.55 5.03
CA THR A 286 -6.56 -28.63 4.01
C THR A 286 -5.48 -28.23 3.02
N PHE A 287 -4.29 -27.84 3.49
CA PHE A 287 -3.24 -27.27 2.63
C PHE A 287 -2.16 -28.30 2.30
N GLY A 288 -1.80 -28.39 1.02
CA GLY A 288 -0.85 -29.42 0.53
C GLY A 288 -1.42 -30.83 0.38
N VAL A 289 -2.74 -31.00 0.52
CA VAL A 289 -3.43 -32.29 0.30
C VAL A 289 -4.03 -32.32 -1.11
N GLN A 290 -3.74 -33.38 -1.87
CA GLN A 290 -4.22 -33.52 -3.26
C GLN A 290 -5.70 -33.97 -3.35
N ASP A 291 -6.17 -34.75 -2.37
CA ASP A 291 -7.49 -35.39 -2.39
C ASP A 291 -8.53 -34.69 -1.51
N LEU A 292 -8.46 -33.36 -1.39
CA LEU A 292 -9.44 -32.60 -0.62
C LEU A 292 -10.81 -32.64 -1.31
N ASN A 293 -11.87 -32.98 -0.57
CA ASN A 293 -13.22 -33.05 -1.14
C ASN A 293 -13.79 -31.64 -1.32
N LEU A 294 -13.77 -31.17 -2.57
CA LEU A 294 -14.28 -29.86 -3.00
C LEU A 294 -15.71 -29.91 -3.57
N THR A 295 -16.44 -31.01 -3.34
CA THR A 295 -17.76 -31.23 -3.94
C THR A 295 -18.74 -30.13 -3.53
N GLY A 296 -19.44 -29.55 -4.51
CA GLY A 296 -20.36 -28.42 -4.31
C GLY A 296 -19.71 -27.05 -4.42
N SER A 297 -18.41 -26.98 -4.70
CA SER A 297 -17.76 -25.76 -5.18
C SER A 297 -18.29 -25.38 -6.57
N PHE A 298 -18.39 -24.09 -6.85
CA PHE A 298 -19.00 -23.56 -8.07
C PHE A 298 -18.47 -22.14 -8.34
N TRP A 299 -18.45 -21.72 -9.60
CA TRP A 299 -18.09 -20.35 -9.96
C TRP A 299 -18.90 -19.89 -11.19
N ASN A 300 -19.20 -18.60 -11.24
CA ASN A 300 -19.70 -17.86 -12.40
C ASN A 300 -19.26 -16.38 -12.30
N ASP A 301 -19.69 -15.54 -13.23
CA ASP A 301 -19.23 -14.13 -13.32
C ASP A 301 -19.59 -13.26 -12.11
N SER A 302 -20.68 -13.58 -11.41
CA SER A 302 -21.22 -12.78 -10.30
C SER A 302 -21.10 -13.45 -8.94
N PHE A 303 -20.77 -14.73 -8.89
CA PHE A 303 -20.89 -15.58 -7.71
C PHE A 303 -19.90 -16.74 -7.77
N ALA A 304 -19.19 -16.94 -6.66
CA ALA A 304 -18.32 -18.10 -6.47
C ALA A 304 -18.57 -18.74 -5.11
N ARG A 305 -18.46 -20.06 -5.04
CA ARG A 305 -18.62 -20.87 -3.85
C ARG A 305 -17.47 -21.85 -3.76
N LEU A 306 -16.74 -21.83 -2.66
CA LEU A 306 -15.79 -22.87 -2.31
C LEU A 306 -16.37 -23.74 -1.20
N SER A 307 -16.48 -25.04 -1.45
CA SER A 307 -17.00 -26.02 -0.51
C SER A 307 -15.86 -26.94 -0.07
N LEU A 308 -15.60 -27.04 1.23
CA LEU A 308 -14.60 -27.95 1.81
C LEU A 308 -15.32 -28.97 2.70
N THR A 309 -15.29 -30.25 2.33
CA THR A 309 -15.98 -31.31 3.08
C THR A 309 -14.98 -32.21 3.82
N TYR A 310 -15.22 -32.44 5.10
CA TYR A 310 -14.42 -33.30 5.98
C TYR A 310 -15.31 -34.39 6.57
N GLU A 311 -15.02 -35.67 6.33
CA GLU A 311 -15.89 -36.80 6.71
C GLU A 311 -15.82 -37.17 8.20
N GLN A 312 -14.70 -36.87 8.88
CA GLN A 312 -14.46 -37.28 10.27
C GLN A 312 -14.13 -36.08 11.18
N LEU A 313 -14.82 -34.95 10.98
CA LEU A 313 -14.63 -33.77 11.81
C LEU A 313 -15.61 -33.80 13.00
N PHE A 314 -15.09 -33.87 14.23
CA PHE A 314 -15.88 -34.05 15.46
C PHE A 314 -16.83 -35.27 15.42
N GLY A 315 -16.44 -36.35 14.74
CA GLY A 315 -17.22 -37.59 14.62
C GLY A 315 -18.37 -37.52 13.61
N THR A 316 -18.42 -36.47 12.78
CA THR A 316 -19.45 -36.29 11.75
C THR A 316 -18.87 -35.70 10.46
N THR A 317 -19.62 -35.77 9.36
CA THR A 317 -19.28 -35.05 8.14
C THR A 317 -19.61 -33.56 8.30
N VAL A 318 -18.61 -32.71 8.17
CA VAL A 318 -18.75 -31.25 8.25
C VAL A 318 -18.33 -30.63 6.93
N THR A 319 -19.14 -29.72 6.39
CA THR A 319 -18.85 -28.99 5.15
C THR A 319 -18.82 -27.48 5.39
N PHE A 320 -17.72 -26.85 5.01
CA PHE A 320 -17.54 -25.40 5.05
C PHE A 320 -17.81 -24.83 3.66
N LYS A 321 -18.72 -23.86 3.54
CA LYS A 321 -19.04 -23.18 2.28
C LYS A 321 -18.70 -21.71 2.39
N PHE A 322 -17.67 -21.30 1.69
CA PHE A 322 -17.30 -19.90 1.52
C PHE A 322 -18.09 -19.34 0.36
N ILE A 323 -18.92 -18.32 0.63
CA ILE A 323 -19.80 -17.70 -0.35
C ILE A 323 -19.21 -16.35 -0.75
N LEU A 324 -18.82 -16.23 -2.01
CA LEU A 324 -18.23 -15.03 -2.59
C LEU A 324 -19.16 -14.45 -3.66
N ALA A 325 -19.26 -13.13 -3.70
CA ALA A 325 -19.98 -12.40 -4.73
C ALA A 325 -19.03 -11.46 -5.45
N ASN A 326 -19.28 -11.25 -6.74
CA ASN A 326 -18.58 -10.27 -7.56
C ASN A 326 -19.57 -9.20 -8.01
N ARG A 327 -19.33 -7.94 -7.66
CA ARG A 327 -20.24 -6.81 -7.94
C ARG A 327 -19.51 -5.66 -8.60
N PHE A 328 -20.14 -5.07 -9.62
CA PHE A 328 -19.65 -3.84 -10.22
C PHE A 328 -20.07 -2.64 -9.36
N TYR A 329 -19.10 -1.84 -8.95
CA TYR A 329 -19.34 -0.62 -8.17
C TYR A 329 -19.17 0.60 -9.07
N PRO A 330 -20.27 1.30 -9.45
CA PRO A 330 -20.23 2.42 -10.39
C PRO A 330 -19.28 3.54 -9.95
N VAL A 331 -19.19 3.78 -8.64
CA VAL A 331 -18.32 4.82 -8.06
C VAL A 331 -16.83 4.53 -8.31
N SER A 332 -16.44 3.25 -8.33
CA SER A 332 -15.06 2.84 -8.59
C SER A 332 -14.81 2.42 -10.05
N ALA A 333 -15.88 2.35 -10.86
CA ALA A 333 -15.90 1.77 -12.20
C ALA A 333 -15.19 0.39 -12.29
N ARG A 334 -15.23 -0.39 -11.21
CA ARG A 334 -14.53 -1.68 -11.08
C ARG A 334 -15.43 -2.74 -10.48
N HIS A 335 -15.09 -3.98 -10.79
CA HIS A 335 -15.64 -5.15 -10.13
C HIS A 335 -14.89 -5.40 -8.82
N TRP A 336 -15.64 -5.69 -7.76
CA TRP A 336 -15.11 -6.04 -6.45
C TRP A 336 -15.68 -7.38 -6.05
N PHE A 337 -14.81 -8.27 -5.58
CA PHE A 337 -15.24 -9.47 -4.89
C PHE A 337 -15.48 -9.15 -3.42
N SER A 338 -16.49 -9.76 -2.83
CA SER A 338 -16.74 -9.75 -1.40
C SER A 338 -17.11 -11.15 -0.95
N MET A 339 -16.60 -11.57 0.20
CA MET A 339 -17.09 -12.77 0.87
C MET A 339 -18.33 -12.38 1.67
N GLU A 340 -19.50 -12.89 1.29
CA GLU A 340 -20.77 -12.51 1.93
C GLU A 340 -21.00 -13.28 3.25
N ARG A 341 -20.69 -14.58 3.23
CA ARG A 341 -20.89 -15.45 4.40
C ARG A 341 -20.06 -16.73 4.33
N LEU A 342 -19.78 -17.28 5.50
CA LEU A 342 -19.30 -18.65 5.68
C LEU A 342 -20.44 -19.48 6.26
N GLU A 343 -20.77 -20.59 5.60
CA GLU A 343 -21.74 -21.55 6.11
C GLU A 343 -21.02 -22.81 6.58
N ILE A 344 -21.35 -23.29 7.77
CA ILE A 344 -20.85 -24.57 8.29
C ILE A 344 -22.04 -25.52 8.40
N HIS A 345 -22.01 -26.58 7.60
CA HIS A 345 -23.04 -27.61 7.53
C HIS A 345 -22.54 -28.83 8.30
N SER A 346 -23.29 -29.28 9.31
CA SER A 346 -22.99 -30.49 10.07
C SER A 346 -24.29 -31.18 10.50
N ASN A 347 -24.42 -32.47 10.17
CA ASN A 347 -25.53 -33.34 10.59
C ASN A 347 -26.93 -32.68 10.52
N GLY A 348 -27.25 -32.07 9.36
CA GLY A 348 -28.53 -31.39 9.12
C GLY A 348 -28.70 -30.01 9.75
N SER A 349 -27.74 -29.54 10.54
CA SER A 349 -27.68 -28.19 11.09
C SER A 349 -26.78 -27.30 10.24
N VAL A 350 -27.13 -26.02 10.12
CA VAL A 350 -26.34 -25.01 9.40
C VAL A 350 -26.07 -23.82 10.31
N VAL A 351 -24.81 -23.45 10.42
CA VAL A 351 -24.36 -22.22 11.10
C VAL A 351 -23.92 -21.22 10.05
N TYR A 352 -24.35 -19.97 10.21
CA TYR A 352 -24.04 -18.87 9.30
C TYR A 352 -23.15 -17.85 10.01
N PHE A 353 -22.02 -17.52 9.39
CA PHE A 353 -21.18 -16.40 9.79
C PHE A 353 -21.26 -15.34 8.69
N ASN A 354 -21.79 -14.17 9.02
CA ASN A 354 -21.80 -13.05 8.09
C ASN A 354 -20.40 -12.45 8.04
N VAL A 355 -19.90 -12.27 6.82
CA VAL A 355 -18.61 -11.65 6.56
C VAL A 355 -18.88 -10.40 5.75
N SER A 356 -18.48 -9.23 6.27
CA SER A 356 -18.69 -7.95 5.59
C SER A 356 -17.39 -7.20 5.31
N GLN A 357 -16.28 -7.63 5.92
CA GLN A 357 -14.99 -6.94 5.86
C GLN A 357 -13.99 -7.58 4.89
N VAL A 358 -14.26 -8.78 4.39
CA VAL A 358 -13.39 -9.46 3.43
C VAL A 358 -13.85 -9.11 2.02
N MET A 359 -13.26 -8.06 1.45
CA MET A 359 -13.56 -7.57 0.11
C MET A 359 -12.27 -7.11 -0.57
N GLY A 360 -12.26 -7.17 -1.90
CA GLY A 360 -11.13 -6.69 -2.69
C GLY A 360 -11.48 -6.47 -4.15
N PRO A 361 -10.64 -5.77 -4.91
CA PRO A 361 -10.85 -5.62 -6.34
C PRO A 361 -10.79 -6.99 -7.02
N SER A 362 -11.76 -7.29 -7.88
CA SER A 362 -11.74 -8.49 -8.71
C SER A 362 -11.25 -8.12 -10.11
N ILE A 363 -10.30 -8.88 -10.63
CA ILE A 363 -9.87 -8.76 -12.01
C ILE A 363 -10.79 -9.65 -12.84
N CYS A 364 -11.76 -9.05 -13.53
CA CYS A 364 -12.41 -9.76 -14.63
C CYS A 364 -11.39 -9.89 -15.76
N LEU A 365 -11.08 -11.13 -16.16
CA LEU A 365 -10.41 -11.42 -17.43
C LEU A 365 -11.44 -11.47 -18.55
#